data_AF-A0A8X7YEZ0-F1
#
_entry.id   AF-A0A8X7YEZ0-F1
#
_cell.length_a   1.000
_cell.length_b   1.000
_cell.length_c   1.000
_cell.angle_alpha   90.00
_cell.angle_beta   90.00
_cell.angle_gamma   90.00
#
_symmetry.space_group_name_H-M   'P 1'
#
loop_
_entity.id
_entity.type
_entity.pdbx_description
1 polymer ?
#
loop_
_entity_poly.entity_id
_entity_poly.type
_entity_poly.pdbx_seq_one_letter_code
_entity_poly.pdbx_strand_id
1 'polypeptide(L)'
;MAKEGPNWDGLLKWSLAHSDGTAPNRNLSEEDRRWFTEAMQSQSVDVIKRMKEITLVMQTPEQVLESQGVTPADIEDLLDELQEHVESIDMANGWLCYLFIYYCLMHIETAHLSIYGNILYCGFCYVCICADLHSIGGLVPLLGFLKNTHASVRAKAAEVVTTIVQNNPRSQQMVMEANGFEPLLSNFTSDPDVTVRTKALGAISSLIRHNKPGIAAFHLGNGFAALRDALGSENVRFQRKALNLIHYLLHENSSDCSIVSQLGFPRIMLQLASSEDAEVREAALRGLLELARNKIDGNTGRLDEDDEKLKQLLEERINGISLMSPDELGAAKEERQLVDTLWGTCYNEPSSLHDKGLLVLPGEDSPPPVVASKHFEPPLGAWAARSDANKNSSTENKQTPLLLGLGPAPEAANVQGTSRGEANDDEPQNTST
;
A
#
# COMPACT_ATOMS: atom_id res chain seq x y z
N MET A 1 28.22 -24.18 -3.03
CA MET A 1 29.27 -23.15 -3.14
C MET A 1 28.56 -21.81 -3.25
N ALA A 2 28.39 -21.11 -2.14
CA ALA A 2 27.75 -19.80 -2.09
C ALA A 2 28.80 -18.76 -1.70
N LYS A 3 28.62 -17.54 -2.21
CA LYS A 3 29.37 -16.29 -1.97
C LYS A 3 30.42 -15.93 -3.00
N GLU A 4 29.97 -15.44 -4.15
CA GLU A 4 30.51 -14.20 -4.74
C GLU A 4 29.34 -13.45 -5.38
N GLY A 5 28.59 -12.70 -4.56
CA GLY A 5 27.72 -11.67 -5.11
C GLY A 5 28.57 -10.54 -5.70
N PRO A 6 28.02 -9.69 -6.58
CA PRO A 6 28.78 -8.59 -7.18
C PRO A 6 29.36 -7.71 -6.08
N ASN A 7 30.67 -7.42 -6.13
CA ASN A 7 31.34 -6.55 -5.17
C ASN A 7 30.99 -5.08 -5.44
N TRP A 8 29.78 -4.70 -5.04
CA TRP A 8 29.22 -3.35 -5.23
C TRP A 8 30.09 -2.27 -4.57
N ASP A 9 30.74 -2.57 -3.45
CA ASP A 9 31.65 -1.64 -2.76
C ASP A 9 32.93 -1.40 -3.58
N GLY A 10 33.45 -2.43 -4.25
CA GLY A 10 34.55 -2.32 -5.20
C GLY A 10 34.18 -1.48 -6.42
N LEU A 11 32.98 -1.69 -6.97
CA LEU A 11 32.47 -0.94 -8.12
C LEU A 11 32.24 0.54 -7.77
N LEU A 12 31.67 0.82 -6.59
CA LEU A 12 31.43 2.18 -6.11
C LEU A 12 32.76 2.93 -5.86
N LYS A 13 33.74 2.28 -5.20
CA LYS A 13 35.08 2.84 -5.00
C LYS A 13 35.80 3.08 -6.32
N TRP A 14 35.67 2.18 -7.28
CA TRP A 14 36.21 2.37 -8.63
C TRP A 14 35.54 3.55 -9.33
N SER A 15 34.21 3.66 -9.29
CA SER A 15 33.47 4.76 -9.93
C SER A 15 33.79 6.12 -9.30
N LEU A 16 33.90 6.19 -7.98
CA LEU A 16 34.30 7.40 -7.26
C LEU A 16 35.74 7.81 -7.56
N ALA A 17 36.65 6.84 -7.70
CA ALA A 17 38.05 7.09 -8.05
C ALA A 17 38.24 7.57 -9.50
N HIS A 18 37.30 7.27 -10.40
CA HIS A 18 37.32 7.68 -11.80
C HIS A 18 36.38 8.85 -12.12
N SER A 19 35.66 9.37 -11.12
CA SER A 19 34.83 10.57 -11.19
C SER A 19 35.56 11.77 -10.55
N ASP A 20 36.81 11.97 -10.94
CA ASP A 20 37.46 13.27 -10.81
C ASP A 20 36.77 14.21 -11.82
N GLY A 21 35.90 15.10 -11.32
CA GLY A 21 35.14 16.06 -12.12
C GLY A 21 35.95 17.07 -12.94
N THR A 22 37.26 16.86 -13.13
CA THR A 22 38.14 17.71 -13.96
C THR A 22 38.51 17.10 -15.33
N ALA A 23 38.12 15.86 -15.63
CA ALA A 23 38.33 15.25 -16.96
C ALA A 23 37.12 15.46 -17.91
N PRO A 24 37.33 15.67 -19.23
CA PRO A 24 36.24 15.76 -20.19
C PRO A 24 35.46 14.44 -20.22
N ASN A 25 34.13 14.54 -20.38
CA ASN A 25 33.22 13.40 -20.36
C ASN A 25 33.72 12.30 -21.31
N ARG A 26 34.08 11.15 -20.75
CA ARG A 26 34.61 10.03 -21.53
C ARG A 26 33.49 9.53 -22.44
N ASN A 27 33.60 9.74 -23.75
CA ASN A 27 32.68 9.14 -24.70
C ASN A 27 32.83 7.61 -24.60
N LEU A 28 31.82 6.92 -24.05
CA LEU A 28 31.82 5.46 -24.04
C LEU A 28 32.06 4.94 -25.45
N SER A 29 33.03 4.05 -25.61
CA SER A 29 33.25 3.36 -26.88
C SER A 29 32.01 2.53 -27.24
N GLU A 30 31.83 2.27 -28.53
CA GLU A 30 30.72 1.43 -29.01
C GLU A 30 30.80 0.01 -28.40
N GLU A 31 32.01 -0.47 -28.11
CA GLU A 31 32.28 -1.75 -27.46
C GLU A 31 31.88 -1.74 -25.98
N ASP A 32 32.21 -0.68 -25.23
CA ASP A 32 31.80 -0.54 -23.82
C ASP A 32 30.29 -0.39 -23.70
N ARG A 33 29.65 0.33 -24.63
CA ARG A 33 28.18 0.42 -24.70
C ARG A 33 27.54 -0.94 -24.95
N ARG A 34 28.08 -1.73 -25.88
CA ARG A 34 27.57 -3.07 -26.18
C ARG A 34 27.76 -4.01 -25.02
N TRP A 35 28.96 -4.06 -24.44
CA TRP A 35 29.25 -4.89 -23.27
C TRP A 35 28.33 -4.53 -22.10
N PHE A 36 28.13 -3.24 -21.81
CA PHE A 36 27.23 -2.78 -20.75
C PHE A 36 25.78 -3.15 -21.05
N THR A 37 25.32 -2.95 -22.29
CA THR A 37 23.96 -3.32 -22.72
C THR A 37 23.74 -4.83 -22.60
N GLU A 38 24.72 -5.64 -23.01
CA GLU A 38 24.67 -7.10 -22.95
C GLU A 38 24.72 -7.59 -21.49
N ALA A 39 25.57 -7.02 -20.65
CA ALA A 39 25.64 -7.32 -19.22
C ALA A 39 24.32 -6.97 -18.51
N MET A 40 23.76 -5.79 -18.78
CA MET A 40 22.46 -5.37 -18.26
C MET A 40 21.32 -6.26 -18.77
N GLN A 41 21.32 -6.66 -20.05
CA GLN A 41 20.32 -7.56 -20.62
C GLN A 41 20.46 -9.00 -20.13
N SER A 42 21.68 -9.46 -19.86
CA SER A 42 21.93 -10.82 -19.33
C SER A 42 21.48 -10.98 -17.88
N GLN A 43 21.40 -9.88 -17.11
CA GLN A 43 20.98 -9.86 -15.71
C GLN A 43 19.58 -9.30 -15.47
N SER A 44 18.93 -8.72 -16.48
CA SER A 44 17.54 -8.26 -16.38
C SER A 44 16.60 -9.29 -17.00
N VAL A 45 15.59 -9.71 -16.25
CA VAL A 45 14.46 -10.46 -16.80
C VAL A 45 13.67 -9.50 -17.68
N ASP A 46 13.52 -9.82 -18.97
CA ASP A 46 12.62 -9.08 -19.86
C ASP A 46 11.17 -9.38 -19.47
N VAL A 47 10.65 -8.58 -18.54
CA VAL A 47 9.30 -8.71 -17.97
C VAL A 47 8.24 -8.68 -19.06
N ILE A 48 8.40 -7.84 -20.09
CA ILE A 48 7.45 -7.73 -21.21
C ILE A 48 7.44 -9.02 -22.04
N LYS A 49 8.62 -9.58 -22.32
CA LYS A 49 8.72 -10.88 -23.00
C LYS A 49 8.08 -11.98 -22.16
N ARG A 50 8.34 -12.02 -20.85
CA ARG A 50 7.75 -13.04 -19.97
C ARG A 50 6.23 -12.91 -19.88
N MET A 51 5.69 -11.70 -19.77
CA MET A 51 4.24 -11.44 -19.80
C MET A 51 3.60 -11.91 -21.11
N LYS A 52 4.29 -11.79 -22.25
CA LYS A 52 3.81 -12.31 -23.55
C LYS A 52 3.79 -13.84 -23.58
N GLU A 53 4.80 -14.49 -23.00
CA GLU A 53 4.83 -15.94 -22.87
C GLU A 53 3.67 -16.45 -22.01
N ILE A 54 3.44 -15.82 -20.85
CA ILE A 54 2.29 -16.14 -19.97
C ILE A 54 0.97 -15.92 -20.72
N THR A 55 0.84 -14.80 -21.43
CA THR A 55 -0.35 -14.50 -22.25
C THR A 55 -0.61 -15.57 -23.31
N LEU A 56 0.44 -16.10 -23.95
CA LEU A 56 0.32 -17.16 -24.94
C LEU A 56 -0.22 -18.45 -24.31
N VAL A 57 0.24 -18.80 -23.11
CA VAL A 57 -0.29 -19.94 -22.35
C VAL A 57 -1.77 -19.71 -22.02
N MET A 58 -2.15 -18.50 -21.60
CA MET A 58 -3.55 -18.16 -21.30
C MET A 58 -4.48 -18.21 -22.52
N GLN A 59 -3.96 -17.97 -23.71
CA GLN A 59 -4.71 -18.10 -24.97
C GLN A 59 -4.91 -19.55 -25.42
N THR A 60 -4.16 -20.49 -24.83
CA THR A 60 -4.23 -21.91 -25.19
C THR A 60 -5.51 -22.53 -24.62
N PRO A 61 -6.28 -23.29 -25.41
CA PRO A 61 -7.50 -23.95 -24.92
C PRO A 61 -7.22 -24.89 -23.75
N GLU A 62 -8.13 -24.93 -22.77
CA GLU A 62 -8.01 -25.75 -21.55
C GLU A 62 -7.75 -27.24 -21.87
N GLN A 63 -8.43 -27.80 -22.88
CA GLN A 63 -8.23 -29.20 -23.28
C GLN A 63 -6.80 -29.48 -23.77
N VAL A 64 -6.15 -28.49 -24.38
CA VAL A 64 -4.77 -28.60 -24.86
C VAL A 64 -3.80 -28.50 -23.68
N LEU A 65 -4.06 -27.59 -22.74
CA LEU A 65 -3.27 -27.46 -21.51
C LEU A 65 -3.32 -28.74 -20.67
N GLU A 66 -4.51 -29.31 -20.47
CA GLU A 66 -4.70 -30.59 -19.79
C GLU A 66 -3.95 -31.73 -20.50
N SER A 67 -3.99 -31.77 -21.84
CA SER A 67 -3.27 -32.78 -22.62
C SER A 67 -1.74 -32.65 -22.53
N GLN A 68 -1.25 -31.44 -22.22
CA GLN A 68 0.16 -31.15 -21.98
C GLN A 68 0.57 -31.38 -20.52
N GLY A 69 -0.37 -31.81 -19.67
CA GLY A 69 -0.14 -32.07 -18.25
C GLY A 69 -0.11 -30.82 -17.38
N VAL A 70 -0.57 -29.68 -17.89
CA VAL A 70 -0.68 -28.43 -17.12
C VAL A 70 -1.84 -28.57 -16.13
N THR A 71 -1.54 -28.43 -14.85
CA THR A 71 -2.51 -28.52 -13.76
C THR A 71 -3.11 -27.15 -13.44
N PRO A 72 -4.25 -27.09 -12.73
CA PRO A 72 -4.81 -25.82 -12.27
C PRO A 72 -3.85 -25.03 -11.36
N ALA A 73 -3.03 -25.74 -10.58
CA ALA A 73 -1.99 -25.12 -9.75
C ALA A 73 -0.91 -24.43 -10.61
N ASP A 74 -0.51 -25.03 -11.73
CA ASP A 74 0.43 -24.39 -12.65
C ASP A 74 -0.18 -23.11 -13.27
N ILE A 75 -1.49 -23.09 -13.53
CA ILE A 75 -2.20 -21.90 -14.01
C ILE A 75 -2.26 -20.83 -12.90
N GLU A 76 -2.48 -21.23 -11.65
CA GLU A 76 -2.42 -20.31 -10.50
C GLU A 76 -1.03 -19.68 -10.37
N ASP A 77 0.03 -20.48 -10.39
CA ASP A 77 1.41 -20.01 -10.32
C ASP A 77 1.74 -19.03 -11.46
N LEU A 78 1.25 -19.29 -12.68
CA LEU A 78 1.41 -18.37 -13.82
C LEU A 78 0.65 -17.05 -13.62
N LEU A 79 -0.54 -17.09 -13.01
CA LEU A 79 -1.31 -15.90 -12.70
C LEU A 79 -0.72 -15.11 -11.52
N ASP A 80 -0.11 -15.80 -10.55
CA ASP A 80 0.69 -15.21 -9.48
C ASP A 80 1.92 -14.48 -10.05
N GLU A 81 2.67 -15.14 -10.93
CA GLU A 81 3.81 -14.52 -11.62
C GLU A 81 3.37 -13.30 -12.44
N LEU A 82 2.23 -13.40 -13.15
CA LEU A 82 1.66 -12.27 -13.87
C LEU A 82 1.32 -11.12 -12.93
N GLN A 83 0.72 -11.41 -11.77
CA GLN A 83 0.38 -10.39 -10.77
C GLN A 83 1.63 -9.68 -10.24
N GLU A 84 2.69 -10.42 -9.89
CA GLU A 84 3.94 -9.85 -9.38
C GLU A 84 4.59 -8.93 -10.41
N HIS A 85 4.59 -9.32 -11.68
CA HIS A 85 5.07 -8.47 -12.78
C HIS A 85 4.23 -7.19 -12.92
N VAL A 86 2.90 -7.31 -12.82
CA VAL A 86 1.99 -6.16 -12.85
C VAL A 86 2.31 -5.20 -11.69
N GLU A 87 2.44 -5.70 -10.47
CA GLU A 87 2.74 -4.88 -9.29
C GLU A 87 4.13 -4.22 -9.38
N SER A 88 5.13 -4.94 -9.87
CA SER A 88 6.48 -4.40 -10.05
C SER A 88 6.53 -3.24 -11.05
N ILE A 89 5.76 -3.31 -12.14
CA ILE A 89 5.69 -2.22 -13.13
C ILE A 89 4.98 -1.02 -12.52
N ASP A 90 3.93 -1.23 -11.73
CA ASP A 90 3.16 -0.14 -11.13
C ASP A 90 4.00 0.61 -10.10
N MET A 91 4.76 -0.14 -9.30
CA MET A 91 5.74 0.43 -8.37
C MET A 91 6.82 1.23 -9.10
N ALA A 92 7.40 0.71 -10.19
CA ALA A 92 8.40 1.44 -10.97
C ALA A 92 7.85 2.74 -11.55
N ASN A 93 6.63 2.71 -12.08
CA ASN A 93 5.94 3.89 -12.62
C ASN A 93 5.63 4.92 -11.52
N GLY A 94 5.24 4.47 -10.33
CA GLY A 94 5.04 5.32 -9.16
C GLY A 94 6.32 6.05 -8.73
N TRP A 95 7.46 5.37 -8.73
CA TRP A 95 8.76 5.96 -8.40
C TRP A 95 9.22 6.98 -9.45
N LEU A 96 9.04 6.69 -10.74
CA LEU A 96 9.34 7.63 -11.81
C LEU A 96 8.46 8.88 -11.73
N CYS A 97 7.17 8.71 -11.41
CA CYS A 97 6.25 9.82 -11.17
C CYS A 97 6.72 10.69 -9.99
N TYR A 98 7.10 10.07 -8.86
CA TYR A 98 7.61 10.80 -7.70
C TYR A 98 8.90 11.56 -7.99
N LEU A 99 9.86 10.93 -8.65
CA LEU A 99 11.13 11.56 -9.03
C LEU A 99 10.90 12.73 -9.99
N PHE A 100 9.94 12.58 -10.91
CA PHE A 100 9.55 13.64 -11.84
C PHE A 100 8.84 14.80 -11.14
N ILE A 101 7.92 14.52 -10.20
CA ILE A 101 7.29 15.54 -9.35
C ILE A 101 8.35 16.29 -8.53
N TYR A 102 9.30 15.57 -7.94
CA TYR A 102 10.40 16.16 -7.19
C TYR A 102 11.28 17.03 -8.08
N TYR A 103 11.63 16.56 -9.29
CA TYR A 103 12.38 17.32 -10.28
C TYR A 103 11.63 18.59 -10.72
N CYS A 104 10.32 18.50 -11.00
CA CYS A 104 9.49 19.65 -11.33
C CYS A 104 9.34 20.65 -10.17
N LEU A 105 9.22 20.17 -8.92
CA LEU A 105 9.18 21.01 -7.72
C LEU A 105 10.51 21.75 -7.48
N MET A 106 11.64 21.11 -7.83
CA MET A 106 12.97 21.69 -7.67
C MET A 106 13.38 22.64 -8.81
N HIS A 107 12.76 22.55 -9.99
CA HIS A 107 13.19 23.28 -11.19
C HIS A 107 12.16 24.27 -11.79
N ILE A 108 10.96 24.42 -11.23
CA ILE A 108 9.97 25.38 -11.75
C ILE A 108 9.87 26.60 -10.80
N GLU A 109 10.67 27.63 -11.07
CA GLU A 109 10.44 28.98 -10.56
C GLU A 109 9.31 29.64 -11.36
N THR A 110 8.16 29.79 -10.69
CA THR A 110 7.06 30.74 -10.99
C THR A 110 6.26 30.61 -12.30
N ALA A 111 4.94 30.51 -12.08
CA ALA A 111 3.86 30.98 -12.94
C ALA A 111 3.54 30.19 -14.22
N HIS A 112 3.14 28.91 -14.10
CA HIS A 112 2.10 28.31 -14.96
C HIS A 112 1.56 26.97 -14.39
N LEU A 113 1.45 26.88 -13.05
CA LEU A 113 1.19 25.63 -12.30
C LEU A 113 -0.19 24.98 -12.58
N SER A 114 -1.20 25.77 -12.95
CA SER A 114 -2.59 25.27 -13.04
C SER A 114 -2.90 24.47 -14.32
N ILE A 115 -2.24 24.80 -15.45
CA ILE A 115 -2.54 24.19 -16.75
C ILE A 115 -1.58 23.03 -17.05
N TYR A 116 -0.30 23.17 -16.72
CA TYR A 116 0.68 22.09 -16.90
C TYR A 116 0.58 21.01 -15.82
N GLY A 117 0.18 21.36 -14.58
CA GLY A 117 -0.05 20.38 -13.52
C GLY A 117 -1.07 19.32 -13.93
N ASN A 118 -2.21 19.72 -14.51
CA ASN A 118 -3.26 18.79 -14.93
C ASN A 118 -2.94 18.03 -16.24
N ILE A 119 -2.17 18.62 -17.16
CA ILE A 119 -1.81 17.97 -18.42
C ILE A 119 -0.64 16.98 -18.23
N LEU A 120 0.32 17.27 -17.34
CA LEU A 120 1.48 16.40 -17.09
C LEU A 120 1.21 15.29 -16.06
N TYR A 121 0.39 15.55 -15.01
CA TYR A 121 -0.13 14.47 -14.16
C TYR A 121 -0.97 13.47 -14.96
N CYS A 122 -1.72 13.95 -15.96
CA CYS A 122 -2.50 13.09 -16.84
C CYS A 122 -1.64 12.41 -17.93
N GLY A 123 -0.48 12.96 -18.29
CA GLY A 123 0.38 12.41 -19.37
C GLY A 123 1.36 11.34 -18.92
N PHE A 124 1.96 11.46 -17.73
CA PHE A 124 3.03 10.56 -17.27
C PHE A 124 2.53 9.40 -16.38
N CYS A 125 1.32 9.49 -15.83
CA CYS A 125 0.67 8.40 -15.09
C CYS A 125 0.06 7.31 -16.01
N TYR A 126 0.33 7.39 -17.33
CA TYR A 126 -0.44 6.71 -18.38
C TYR A 126 0.26 5.55 -19.10
N VAL A 127 1.39 5.05 -18.58
CA VAL A 127 1.84 3.68 -18.92
C VAL A 127 1.07 2.74 -18.02
N CYS A 128 -0.17 2.52 -18.43
CA CYS A 128 -1.13 1.72 -17.73
C CYS A 128 -0.81 0.25 -18.03
N ILE A 129 -0.50 -0.57 -17.02
CA ILE A 129 -0.18 -1.99 -17.23
C ILE A 129 -1.35 -2.76 -17.83
N CYS A 130 -2.59 -2.35 -17.53
CA CYS A 130 -3.74 -2.88 -18.26
C CYS A 130 -3.65 -2.56 -19.75
N ALA A 131 -3.14 -1.38 -20.13
CA ALA A 131 -2.92 -1.03 -21.53
C ALA A 131 -1.80 -1.87 -22.13
N ASP A 132 -0.73 -2.19 -21.39
CA ASP A 132 0.32 -3.09 -21.86
C ASP A 132 -0.19 -4.53 -22.00
N LEU A 133 -0.89 -5.04 -20.99
CA LEU A 133 -1.54 -6.36 -21.01
C LEU A 133 -2.60 -6.45 -22.12
N HIS A 134 -3.39 -5.40 -22.30
CA HIS A 134 -4.36 -5.29 -23.38
C HIS A 134 -3.67 -5.23 -24.75
N SER A 135 -2.58 -4.48 -24.87
CA SER A 135 -1.80 -4.36 -26.10
C SER A 135 -1.10 -5.67 -26.49
N ILE A 136 -0.70 -6.49 -25.51
CA ILE A 136 -0.18 -7.85 -25.78
C ILE A 136 -1.29 -8.90 -25.91
N GLY A 137 -2.57 -8.51 -25.80
CA GLY A 137 -3.72 -9.40 -25.97
C GLY A 137 -4.01 -10.34 -24.79
N GLY A 138 -3.51 -10.03 -23.59
CA GLY A 138 -3.68 -10.84 -22.38
C GLY A 138 -4.95 -10.54 -21.58
N LEU A 139 -5.58 -9.38 -21.78
CA LEU A 139 -6.79 -9.00 -21.03
C LEU A 139 -7.98 -9.92 -21.31
N VAL A 140 -8.27 -10.23 -22.58
CA VAL A 140 -9.41 -11.07 -22.95
C VAL A 140 -9.25 -12.51 -22.43
N PRO A 141 -8.09 -13.18 -22.58
CA PRO A 141 -7.82 -14.46 -21.95
C PRO A 141 -7.98 -14.45 -20.43
N LEU A 142 -7.48 -13.41 -19.75
CA LEU A 142 -7.62 -13.25 -18.30
C LEU A 142 -9.09 -13.21 -17.88
N LEU A 143 -9.91 -12.43 -18.58
CA LEU A 143 -11.36 -12.38 -18.35
C LEU A 143 -12.05 -13.72 -18.69
N GLY A 144 -11.50 -14.49 -19.63
CA GLY A 144 -11.94 -15.85 -19.93
C GLY A 144 -11.75 -16.81 -18.75
N PHE A 145 -10.65 -16.68 -18.00
CA PHE A 145 -10.39 -17.49 -16.81
C PHE A 145 -11.36 -17.24 -15.65
N LEU A 146 -12.11 -16.13 -15.66
CA LEU A 146 -13.22 -15.93 -14.73
C LEU A 146 -14.34 -16.97 -14.92
N LYS A 147 -14.42 -17.64 -16.08
CA LYS A 147 -15.38 -18.71 -16.37
C LYS A 147 -14.76 -20.11 -16.32
N ASN A 148 -13.54 -20.24 -15.79
CA ASN A 148 -12.83 -21.51 -15.73
C ASN A 148 -13.55 -22.53 -14.81
N THR A 149 -13.36 -23.82 -15.09
CA THR A 149 -13.97 -24.91 -14.31
C THR A 149 -13.47 -24.93 -12.86
N HIS A 150 -12.21 -24.56 -12.62
CA HIS A 150 -11.55 -24.58 -11.33
C HIS A 150 -11.78 -23.28 -10.54
N ALA A 151 -12.27 -23.42 -9.30
CA ALA A 151 -12.57 -22.28 -8.43
C ALA A 151 -11.32 -21.46 -8.08
N SER A 152 -10.19 -22.12 -7.85
CA SER A 152 -8.93 -21.46 -7.52
C SER A 152 -8.43 -20.57 -8.67
N VAL A 153 -8.49 -21.06 -9.91
CA VAL A 153 -8.19 -20.27 -11.11
C VAL A 153 -9.14 -19.08 -11.27
N ARG A 154 -10.46 -19.26 -11.05
CA ARG A 154 -11.43 -18.15 -11.08
C ARG A 154 -11.11 -17.08 -10.03
N ALA A 155 -10.78 -17.51 -8.81
CA ALA A 155 -10.41 -16.62 -7.70
C ALA A 155 -9.14 -15.84 -8.00
N LYS A 156 -8.12 -16.51 -8.54
CA LYS A 156 -6.84 -15.90 -8.92
C LYS A 156 -7.00 -14.93 -10.09
N ALA A 157 -7.77 -15.30 -11.11
CA ALA A 157 -8.07 -14.39 -12.22
C ALA A 157 -8.77 -13.11 -11.73
N ALA A 158 -9.76 -13.22 -10.82
CA ALA A 158 -10.41 -12.06 -10.23
C ALA A 158 -9.45 -11.19 -9.39
N GLU A 159 -8.47 -11.80 -8.73
CA GLU A 159 -7.42 -11.08 -8.01
C GLU A 159 -6.53 -10.27 -8.95
N VAL A 160 -6.02 -10.89 -10.02
CA VAL A 160 -5.22 -10.20 -11.04
C VAL A 160 -6.03 -9.03 -11.64
N VAL A 161 -7.31 -9.23 -11.95
CA VAL A 161 -8.19 -8.14 -12.42
C VAL A 161 -8.31 -7.02 -11.38
N THR A 162 -8.40 -7.35 -10.08
CA THR A 162 -8.46 -6.35 -9.00
C THR A 162 -7.22 -5.45 -9.04
N THR A 163 -6.03 -6.04 -9.10
CA THR A 163 -4.76 -5.31 -9.15
C THR A 163 -4.67 -4.43 -10.40
N ILE A 164 -5.11 -4.94 -11.55
CA ILE A 164 -5.08 -4.21 -12.82
C ILE A 164 -5.98 -2.96 -12.79
N VAL A 165 -7.17 -3.02 -12.18
CA VAL A 165 -8.14 -1.90 -12.21
C VAL A 165 -8.04 -0.96 -11.02
N GLN A 166 -7.30 -1.33 -9.99
CA GLN A 166 -7.21 -0.58 -8.75
C GLN A 166 -6.69 0.84 -9.00
N ASN A 167 -7.48 1.84 -8.61
CA ASN A 167 -7.16 3.27 -8.76
C ASN A 167 -6.75 3.69 -10.19
N ASN A 168 -7.19 2.95 -11.21
CA ASN A 168 -6.77 3.18 -12.60
C ASN A 168 -7.96 3.33 -13.56
N PRO A 169 -8.43 4.57 -13.83
CA PRO A 169 -9.61 4.83 -14.67
C PRO A 169 -9.52 4.26 -16.09
N ARG A 170 -8.33 4.28 -16.71
CA ARG A 170 -8.13 3.72 -18.05
C ARG A 170 -8.29 2.20 -18.06
N SER A 171 -7.71 1.53 -17.07
CA SER A 171 -7.85 0.07 -16.88
C SER A 171 -9.29 -0.32 -16.61
N GLN A 172 -9.96 0.42 -15.74
CA GLN A 172 -11.38 0.24 -15.45
C GLN A 172 -12.20 0.31 -16.74
N GLN A 173 -11.98 1.34 -17.58
CA GLN A 173 -12.67 1.47 -18.85
C GLN A 173 -12.40 0.30 -19.80
N MET A 174 -11.14 -0.13 -19.96
CA MET A 174 -10.80 -1.26 -20.84
C MET A 174 -11.46 -2.58 -20.39
N VAL A 175 -11.53 -2.83 -19.07
CA VAL A 175 -12.25 -4.00 -18.53
C VAL A 175 -13.75 -3.91 -18.78
N MET A 176 -14.34 -2.72 -18.65
CA MET A 176 -15.76 -2.50 -18.97
C MET A 176 -16.05 -2.73 -20.46
N GLU A 177 -15.21 -2.21 -21.35
CA GLU A 177 -15.33 -2.37 -22.81
C GLU A 177 -15.13 -3.83 -23.26
N ALA A 178 -14.29 -4.59 -22.55
CA ALA A 178 -14.09 -6.02 -22.77
C ALA A 178 -15.19 -6.91 -22.16
N ASN A 179 -16.31 -6.33 -21.68
CA ASN A 179 -17.39 -7.03 -20.98
C ASN A 179 -16.92 -7.83 -19.75
N GLY A 180 -15.85 -7.40 -19.08
CA GLY A 180 -15.31 -8.09 -17.90
C GLY A 180 -16.19 -7.98 -16.65
N PHE A 181 -17.11 -7.01 -16.61
CA PHE A 181 -18.00 -6.79 -15.46
C PHE A 181 -19.01 -7.92 -15.26
N GLU A 182 -19.60 -8.46 -16.33
CA GLU A 182 -20.62 -9.51 -16.24
C GLU A 182 -20.07 -10.81 -15.62
N PRO A 183 -18.92 -11.38 -16.06
CA PRO A 183 -18.33 -12.54 -15.41
C PRO A 183 -18.00 -12.31 -13.93
N LEU A 184 -17.49 -11.13 -13.57
CA LEU A 184 -17.20 -10.77 -12.18
C LEU A 184 -18.49 -10.75 -11.33
N LEU A 185 -19.56 -10.15 -11.85
CA LEU A 185 -20.84 -10.10 -11.16
C LEU A 185 -21.47 -11.50 -11.01
N SER A 186 -21.38 -12.34 -12.04
CA SER A 186 -21.82 -13.75 -12.00
C SER A 186 -21.07 -14.51 -10.91
N ASN A 187 -19.74 -14.37 -10.85
CA ASN A 187 -18.91 -15.03 -9.85
C ASN A 187 -19.21 -14.52 -8.43
N PHE A 188 -19.48 -13.22 -8.26
CA PHE A 188 -19.85 -12.66 -6.96
C PHE A 188 -21.22 -13.17 -6.46
N THR A 189 -22.20 -13.27 -7.37
CA THR A 189 -23.59 -13.60 -7.03
C THR A 189 -23.83 -15.10 -6.88
N SER A 190 -23.24 -15.92 -7.75
CA SER A 190 -23.71 -17.29 -8.00
C SER A 190 -22.64 -18.38 -7.82
N ASP A 191 -21.37 -18.03 -7.59
CA ASP A 191 -20.32 -19.03 -7.44
C ASP A 191 -20.49 -19.82 -6.13
N PRO A 192 -20.33 -21.16 -6.14
CA PRO A 192 -20.41 -21.96 -4.92
C PRO A 192 -19.27 -21.68 -3.93
N ASP A 193 -18.11 -21.21 -4.42
CA ASP A 193 -16.93 -20.97 -3.60
C ASP A 193 -16.89 -19.53 -3.07
N VAL A 194 -16.92 -19.39 -1.74
CA VAL A 194 -16.89 -18.07 -1.06
C VAL A 194 -15.61 -17.29 -1.34
N THR A 195 -14.49 -17.95 -1.60
CA THR A 195 -13.21 -17.32 -1.95
C THR A 195 -13.33 -16.66 -3.31
N VAL A 196 -13.91 -17.35 -4.29
CA VAL A 196 -14.19 -16.76 -5.62
C VAL A 196 -15.10 -15.55 -5.48
N ARG A 197 -16.20 -15.68 -4.73
CA ARG A 197 -17.12 -14.56 -4.46
C ARG A 197 -16.42 -13.38 -3.81
N THR A 198 -15.52 -13.64 -2.85
CA THR A 198 -14.76 -12.61 -2.12
C THR A 198 -13.76 -11.88 -3.03
N LYS A 199 -13.07 -12.60 -3.92
CA LYS A 199 -12.12 -12.02 -4.88
C LYS A 199 -12.86 -11.25 -5.98
N ALA A 200 -13.96 -11.80 -6.50
CA ALA A 200 -14.83 -11.12 -7.45
C ALA A 200 -15.41 -9.81 -6.88
N LEU A 201 -15.86 -9.81 -5.62
CA LEU A 201 -16.30 -8.60 -4.94
C LEU A 201 -15.17 -7.56 -4.79
N GLY A 202 -13.94 -8.02 -4.54
CA GLY A 202 -12.75 -7.16 -4.54
C GLY A 202 -12.54 -6.47 -5.89
N ALA A 203 -12.60 -7.24 -6.98
CA ALA A 203 -12.45 -6.73 -8.34
C ALA A 203 -13.55 -5.72 -8.69
N ILE A 204 -14.82 -6.05 -8.37
CA ILE A 204 -15.96 -5.14 -8.58
C ILE A 204 -15.76 -3.86 -7.75
N SER A 205 -15.34 -3.95 -6.49
CA SER A 205 -15.09 -2.78 -5.66
C SER A 205 -14.04 -1.86 -6.28
N SER A 206 -12.93 -2.41 -6.78
CA SER A 206 -11.90 -1.61 -7.46
C SER A 206 -12.38 -1.06 -8.81
N LEU A 207 -13.26 -1.78 -9.52
CA LEU A 207 -13.76 -1.41 -10.84
C LEU A 207 -14.78 -0.28 -10.82
N ILE A 208 -15.64 -0.22 -9.78
CA ILE A 208 -16.71 0.78 -9.67
C ILE A 208 -16.30 2.05 -8.94
N ARG A 209 -15.18 2.03 -8.19
CA ARG A 209 -14.67 3.22 -7.50
C ARG A 209 -14.33 4.34 -8.48
N HIS A 210 -14.94 5.49 -8.26
CA HIS A 210 -14.87 6.70 -9.08
C HIS A 210 -15.25 6.47 -10.55
N ASN A 211 -16.01 5.40 -10.84
CA ASN A 211 -16.42 4.99 -12.17
C ASN A 211 -17.96 4.92 -12.27
N LYS A 212 -18.57 6.04 -12.69
CA LYS A 212 -20.05 6.16 -12.79
C LYS A 212 -20.70 5.09 -13.67
N PRO A 213 -20.18 4.77 -14.88
CA PRO A 213 -20.67 3.62 -15.66
C PRO A 213 -20.62 2.29 -14.90
N GLY A 214 -19.55 2.05 -14.15
CA GLY A 214 -19.42 0.83 -13.32
C GLY A 214 -20.46 0.76 -12.21
N ILE A 215 -20.73 1.87 -11.53
CA ILE A 215 -21.79 1.96 -10.51
C ILE A 215 -23.16 1.68 -11.15
N ALA A 216 -23.47 2.30 -12.28
CA ALA A 216 -24.75 2.07 -12.97
C ALA A 216 -24.91 0.59 -13.41
N ALA A 217 -23.85 -0.04 -13.89
CA ALA A 217 -23.85 -1.48 -14.21
C ALA A 217 -24.07 -2.34 -12.95
N PHE A 218 -23.50 -1.94 -11.81
CA PHE A 218 -23.72 -2.61 -10.52
C PHE A 218 -25.17 -2.53 -10.04
N HIS A 219 -25.81 -1.36 -10.19
CA HIS A 219 -27.24 -1.20 -9.92
C HIS A 219 -28.10 -2.10 -10.83
N LEU A 220 -27.85 -2.06 -12.14
CA LEU A 220 -28.58 -2.85 -13.13
C LEU A 220 -28.44 -4.36 -12.90
N GLY A 221 -27.28 -4.78 -12.41
CA GLY A 221 -26.95 -6.17 -12.09
C GLY A 221 -27.49 -6.68 -10.75
N ASN A 222 -28.39 -5.94 -10.07
CA ASN A 222 -28.87 -6.28 -8.73
C ASN A 222 -27.74 -6.46 -7.69
N GLY A 223 -26.65 -5.70 -7.81
CA GLY A 223 -25.47 -5.84 -6.96
C GLY A 223 -25.76 -5.68 -5.46
N PHE A 224 -26.74 -4.85 -5.09
CA PHE A 224 -27.18 -4.70 -3.70
C PHE A 224 -27.83 -5.96 -3.12
N ALA A 225 -28.56 -6.75 -3.90
CA ALA A 225 -29.11 -8.02 -3.42
C ALA A 225 -27.97 -8.99 -3.07
N ALA A 226 -26.96 -9.09 -3.93
CA ALA A 226 -25.79 -9.92 -3.69
C ALA A 226 -24.94 -9.42 -2.52
N LEU A 227 -24.86 -8.10 -2.30
CA LEU A 227 -24.23 -7.53 -1.10
C LEU A 227 -24.97 -7.93 0.17
N ARG A 228 -26.30 -7.91 0.16
CA ARG A 228 -27.11 -8.36 1.31
C ARG A 228 -26.85 -9.82 1.62
N ASP A 229 -26.79 -10.67 0.60
CA ASP A 229 -26.49 -12.09 0.75
C ASP A 229 -25.06 -12.32 1.24
N ALA A 230 -24.10 -11.47 0.86
CA ALA A 230 -22.74 -11.49 1.37
C ALA A 230 -22.65 -11.15 2.87
N LEU A 231 -23.48 -10.23 3.36
CA LEU A 231 -23.55 -9.91 4.80
C LEU A 231 -24.12 -11.06 5.63
N GLY A 232 -24.98 -11.90 5.05
CA GLY A 232 -25.52 -13.10 5.70
C GLY A 232 -24.57 -14.31 5.72
N SER A 233 -23.40 -14.20 5.10
CA SER A 233 -22.38 -15.26 5.10
C SER A 233 -21.69 -15.39 6.46
N GLU A 234 -21.16 -16.57 6.80
CA GLU A 234 -20.31 -16.77 7.99
C GLU A 234 -18.85 -16.28 7.76
N ASN A 235 -18.48 -15.96 6.52
CA ASN A 235 -17.13 -15.54 6.18
C ASN A 235 -16.91 -14.05 6.50
N VAL A 236 -16.19 -13.80 7.60
CA VAL A 236 -15.83 -12.46 8.11
C VAL A 236 -15.15 -11.58 7.05
N ARG A 237 -14.23 -12.14 6.24
CA ARG A 237 -13.53 -11.39 5.19
C ARG A 237 -14.49 -10.94 4.10
N PHE A 238 -15.46 -11.78 3.75
CA PHE A 238 -16.48 -11.47 2.76
C PHE A 238 -17.46 -10.42 3.26
N GLN A 239 -17.94 -10.57 4.50
CA GLN A 239 -18.77 -9.57 5.18
C GLN A 239 -18.09 -8.20 5.22
N ARG A 240 -16.82 -8.14 5.67
CA ARG A 240 -16.05 -6.89 5.73
C ARG A 240 -15.91 -6.22 4.37
N LYS A 241 -15.58 -6.97 3.31
CA LYS A 241 -15.50 -6.41 1.95
C LYS A 241 -16.85 -5.87 1.47
N ALA A 242 -17.95 -6.57 1.78
CA ALA A 242 -19.29 -6.12 1.44
C ALA A 242 -19.66 -4.83 2.19
N LEU A 243 -19.44 -4.77 3.50
CA LEU A 243 -19.67 -3.56 4.32
C LEU A 243 -18.87 -2.35 3.80
N ASN A 244 -17.60 -2.55 3.48
CA ASN A 244 -16.74 -1.49 2.95
C ASN A 244 -17.21 -1.00 1.57
N LEU A 245 -17.74 -1.88 0.71
CA LEU A 245 -18.31 -1.47 -0.58
C LEU A 245 -19.63 -0.72 -0.40
N ILE A 246 -20.50 -1.18 0.51
CA ILE A 246 -21.75 -0.51 0.82
C ILE A 246 -21.47 0.90 1.36
N HIS A 247 -20.55 1.03 2.31
CA HIS A 247 -20.16 2.34 2.85
C HIS A 247 -19.67 3.29 1.75
N TYR A 248 -18.85 2.80 0.82
CA TYR A 248 -18.40 3.57 -0.33
C TYR A 248 -19.58 4.04 -1.21
N LEU A 249 -20.51 3.15 -1.55
CA LEU A 249 -21.67 3.47 -2.39
C LEU A 249 -22.61 4.49 -1.73
N LEU A 250 -22.87 4.33 -0.43
CA LEU A 250 -23.69 5.27 0.35
C LEU A 250 -23.07 6.67 0.40
N HIS A 251 -21.74 6.75 0.49
CA HIS A 251 -21.03 8.02 0.52
C HIS A 251 -21.05 8.74 -0.84
N GLU A 252 -20.94 7.98 -1.93
CA GLU A 252 -20.94 8.55 -3.30
C GLU A 252 -22.34 8.97 -3.77
N ASN A 253 -23.38 8.18 -3.45
CA ASN A 253 -24.74 8.43 -3.91
C ASN A 253 -25.75 8.37 -2.76
N SER A 254 -26.29 9.52 -2.37
CA SER A 254 -27.32 9.60 -1.33
C SER A 254 -28.62 8.84 -1.68
N SER A 255 -28.89 8.59 -2.97
CA SER A 255 -30.02 7.77 -3.42
C SER A 255 -29.89 6.30 -3.01
N ASP A 256 -28.67 5.79 -2.86
CA ASP A 256 -28.41 4.39 -2.50
C ASP A 256 -28.85 4.08 -1.07
N CYS A 257 -28.90 5.10 -0.19
CA CYS A 257 -29.43 4.98 1.16
C CYS A 257 -30.88 4.47 1.18
N SER A 258 -31.70 4.92 0.22
CA SER A 258 -33.09 4.47 0.12
C SER A 258 -33.20 3.00 -0.27
N ILE A 259 -32.36 2.55 -1.21
CA ILE A 259 -32.31 1.17 -1.71
C ILE A 259 -31.83 0.24 -0.58
N VAL A 260 -30.74 0.63 0.09
CA VAL A 260 -30.14 -0.11 1.21
C VAL A 260 -31.13 -0.23 2.37
N SER A 261 -31.88 0.83 2.68
CA SER A 261 -32.92 0.80 3.71
C SER A 261 -34.06 -0.16 3.34
N GLN A 262 -34.56 -0.09 2.10
CA GLN A 262 -35.64 -0.97 1.62
C GLN A 262 -35.24 -2.45 1.57
N LEU A 263 -33.97 -2.75 1.28
CA LEU A 263 -33.46 -4.12 1.22
C LEU A 263 -33.18 -4.73 2.61
N GLY A 264 -33.35 -3.96 3.70
CA GLY A 264 -33.22 -4.44 5.08
C GLY A 264 -31.79 -4.50 5.60
N PHE A 265 -30.85 -3.80 4.96
CA PHE A 265 -29.46 -3.70 5.45
C PHE A 265 -29.32 -3.15 6.87
N PRO A 266 -30.07 -2.10 7.31
CA PRO A 266 -29.92 -1.57 8.67
C PRO A 266 -30.01 -2.65 9.75
N ARG A 267 -30.97 -3.58 9.60
CA ARG A 267 -31.16 -4.70 10.54
C ARG A 267 -30.00 -5.68 10.55
N ILE A 268 -29.43 -5.98 9.38
CA ILE A 268 -28.28 -6.89 9.25
C ILE A 268 -27.02 -6.22 9.81
N MET A 269 -26.79 -4.95 9.49
CA MET A 269 -25.67 -4.17 10.04
C MET A 269 -25.77 -4.04 11.56
N LEU A 270 -26.97 -3.89 12.11
CA LEU A 270 -27.19 -3.90 13.56
C LEU A 270 -26.74 -5.24 14.17
N GLN A 271 -27.09 -6.36 13.57
CA GLN A 271 -26.61 -7.68 14.04
C GLN A 271 -25.07 -7.79 13.94
N LEU A 272 -24.48 -7.33 12.83
CA LEU A 272 -23.03 -7.39 12.60
C LEU A 272 -22.24 -6.43 13.50
N ALA A 273 -22.85 -5.34 13.98
CA ALA A 273 -22.25 -4.44 14.96
C ALA A 273 -22.01 -5.12 16.33
N SER A 274 -22.65 -6.27 16.59
CA SER A 274 -22.40 -7.13 17.74
C SER A 274 -21.47 -8.31 17.45
N SER A 275 -20.84 -8.38 16.27
CA SER A 275 -19.90 -9.45 15.90
C SER A 275 -18.69 -9.54 16.85
N GLU A 276 -18.06 -10.70 16.97
CA GLU A 276 -16.80 -10.85 17.73
C GLU A 276 -15.60 -10.23 16.98
N ASP A 277 -15.68 -10.16 15.65
CA ASP A 277 -14.64 -9.58 14.82
C ASP A 277 -14.71 -8.04 14.83
N ALA A 278 -13.62 -7.40 15.25
CA ALA A 278 -13.54 -5.94 15.40
C ALA A 278 -13.72 -5.22 14.06
N GLU A 279 -13.12 -5.72 12.98
CA GLU A 279 -13.17 -5.05 11.68
C GLU A 279 -14.58 -5.11 11.07
N VAL A 280 -15.30 -6.22 11.23
CA VAL A 280 -16.72 -6.34 10.83
C VAL A 280 -17.60 -5.44 11.68
N ARG A 281 -17.41 -5.39 13.00
CA ARG A 281 -18.15 -4.47 13.88
C ARG A 281 -17.97 -3.03 13.44
N GLU A 282 -16.73 -2.58 13.26
CA GLU A 282 -16.41 -1.22 12.87
C GLU A 282 -16.98 -0.88 11.48
N ALA A 283 -16.86 -1.78 10.51
CA ALA A 283 -17.43 -1.58 9.19
C ALA A 283 -18.97 -1.50 9.23
N ALA A 284 -19.62 -2.28 10.09
CA ALA A 284 -21.07 -2.22 10.28
C ALA A 284 -21.51 -0.90 10.93
N LEU A 285 -20.80 -0.45 11.97
CA LEU A 285 -21.04 0.84 12.63
C LEU A 285 -20.85 2.03 11.66
N ARG A 286 -19.84 1.99 10.79
CA ARG A 286 -19.65 2.99 9.71
C ARG A 286 -20.85 3.04 8.75
N GLY A 287 -21.36 1.88 8.34
CA GLY A 287 -22.54 1.78 7.50
C GLY A 287 -23.79 2.37 8.16
N LEU A 288 -24.01 2.04 9.43
CA LEU A 288 -25.13 2.59 10.23
C LEU A 288 -25.03 4.11 10.41
N LEU A 289 -23.84 4.63 10.65
CA LEU A 289 -23.59 6.08 10.76
C LEU A 289 -23.95 6.83 9.48
N GLU A 290 -23.57 6.30 8.31
CA GLU A 290 -23.88 6.96 7.04
C GLU A 290 -25.39 6.95 6.75
N LEU A 291 -26.08 5.86 7.10
CA LEU A 291 -27.55 5.79 7.02
C LEU A 291 -28.23 6.75 8.00
N ALA A 292 -27.70 6.88 9.23
CA ALA A 292 -28.23 7.80 10.23
C ALA A 292 -28.09 9.27 9.79
N ARG A 293 -26.95 9.65 9.20
CA ARG A 293 -26.73 10.99 8.64
C ARG A 293 -27.74 11.33 7.56
N ASN A 294 -27.99 10.39 6.63
CA ASN A 294 -28.95 10.59 5.55
C ASN A 294 -30.41 10.70 6.04
N LYS A 295 -30.78 9.96 7.10
CA LYS A 295 -32.11 10.02 7.72
C LYS A 295 -32.42 11.40 8.33
N ILE A 296 -31.41 12.16 8.75
CA ILE A 296 -31.58 13.52 9.27
C ILE A 296 -31.90 14.52 8.15
N ASP A 297 -31.29 14.34 6.97
CA ASP A 297 -31.53 15.18 5.79
C ASP A 297 -32.89 14.89 5.12
N GLY A 298 -33.39 13.66 5.24
CA GLY A 298 -34.68 13.21 4.72
C GLY A 298 -35.78 13.18 5.79
N ASN A 299 -36.40 14.33 6.09
CA ASN A 299 -37.51 14.44 7.03
C ASN A 299 -38.69 13.50 6.69
N THR A 300 -38.81 12.33 7.34
CA THR A 300 -40.05 11.72 7.91
C THR A 300 -39.87 10.26 8.39
N GLY A 301 -40.46 9.94 9.57
CA GLY A 301 -40.99 8.61 9.89
C GLY A 301 -40.06 7.64 10.62
N ARG A 302 -40.12 7.66 11.96
CA ARG A 302 -39.45 6.71 12.88
C ARG A 302 -39.76 5.25 12.53
N LEU A 303 -38.70 4.44 12.49
CA LEU A 303 -38.76 3.01 12.82
C LEU A 303 -38.51 2.92 14.33
N ASP A 304 -39.56 3.15 15.14
CA ASP A 304 -39.46 3.23 16.61
C ASP A 304 -38.78 2.00 17.22
N GLU A 305 -38.95 0.82 16.63
CA GLU A 305 -38.34 -0.42 17.13
C GLU A 305 -36.85 -0.56 16.80
N ASP A 306 -36.42 -0.06 15.64
CA ASP A 306 -35.01 -0.19 15.23
C ASP A 306 -34.15 0.88 15.90
N ASP A 307 -34.73 2.05 16.18
CA ASP A 307 -34.05 3.12 16.93
C ASP A 307 -33.82 2.71 18.41
N GLU A 308 -34.72 1.94 19.03
CA GLU A 308 -34.52 1.38 20.38
C GLU A 308 -33.50 0.23 20.41
N LYS A 309 -33.53 -0.68 19.43
CA LYS A 309 -32.51 -1.74 19.33
C LYS A 309 -31.12 -1.17 19.05
N LEU A 310 -31.04 -0.12 18.23
CA LEU A 310 -29.79 0.62 18.02
C LEU A 310 -29.29 1.23 19.32
N LYS A 311 -30.18 1.84 20.11
CA LYS A 311 -29.82 2.41 21.40
C LYS A 311 -29.25 1.35 22.34
N GLN A 312 -29.96 0.25 22.50
CA GLN A 312 -29.53 -0.87 23.35
C GLN A 312 -28.18 -1.42 22.90
N LEU A 313 -27.98 -1.62 21.60
CA LEU A 313 -26.71 -2.09 21.06
C LEU A 313 -25.57 -1.15 21.37
N LEU A 314 -25.77 0.16 21.19
CA LEU A 314 -24.72 1.15 21.49
C LEU A 314 -24.41 1.18 22.99
N GLU A 315 -25.41 1.09 23.87
CA GLU A 315 -25.21 0.98 25.31
C GLU A 315 -24.40 -0.28 25.68
N GLU A 316 -24.72 -1.43 25.09
CA GLU A 316 -23.99 -2.68 25.27
C GLU A 316 -22.53 -2.55 24.81
N ARG A 317 -22.28 -1.93 23.64
CA ARG A 317 -20.92 -1.67 23.14
C ARG A 317 -20.16 -0.69 24.02
N ILE A 318 -20.78 0.40 24.47
CA ILE A 318 -20.14 1.36 25.38
C ILE A 318 -19.74 0.68 26.70
N ASN A 319 -20.60 -0.19 27.23
CA ASN A 319 -20.29 -0.98 28.42
C ASN A 319 -19.16 -1.98 28.16
N GLY A 320 -19.16 -2.66 27.01
CA GLY A 320 -18.08 -3.55 26.59
C GLY A 320 -16.73 -2.82 26.49
N ILE A 321 -16.70 -1.67 25.82
CA ILE A 321 -15.51 -0.80 25.71
C ILE A 321 -15.03 -0.36 27.11
N SER A 322 -15.94 -0.06 28.03
CA SER A 322 -15.58 0.37 29.38
C SER A 322 -14.88 -0.71 30.22
N LEU A 323 -15.03 -1.99 29.83
CA LEU A 323 -14.41 -3.13 30.51
C LEU A 323 -13.11 -3.59 29.83
N MET A 324 -12.73 -2.98 28.70
CA MET A 324 -11.51 -3.33 27.96
C MET A 324 -10.25 -2.87 28.70
N SER A 325 -9.16 -3.61 28.48
CA SER A 325 -7.83 -3.22 28.94
C SER A 325 -7.27 -2.02 28.14
N PRO A 326 -6.26 -1.29 28.64
CA PRO A 326 -5.65 -0.17 27.92
C PRO A 326 -5.12 -0.52 26.52
N ASP A 327 -4.55 -1.72 26.36
CA ASP A 327 -4.03 -2.19 25.07
C ASP A 327 -5.16 -2.44 24.06
N GLU A 328 -6.27 -3.04 24.52
CA GLU A 328 -7.48 -3.27 23.71
C GLU A 328 -8.20 -1.96 23.37
N LEU A 329 -8.19 -0.97 24.28
CA LEU A 329 -8.71 0.37 24.00
C LEU A 329 -7.92 1.06 22.90
N GLY A 330 -6.60 0.86 22.84
CA GLY A 330 -5.75 1.32 21.75
C GLY A 330 -6.18 0.74 20.40
N ALA A 331 -6.42 -0.57 20.35
CA ALA A 331 -6.90 -1.27 19.15
C ALA A 331 -8.33 -0.86 18.75
N ALA A 332 -9.23 -0.62 19.72
CA ALA A 332 -10.63 -0.24 19.48
C ALA A 332 -10.83 1.28 19.30
N LYS A 333 -9.80 2.02 18.90
CA LYS A 333 -9.87 3.49 18.71
C LYS A 333 -10.94 3.90 17.71
N GLU A 334 -11.02 3.22 16.56
CA GLU A 334 -11.99 3.53 15.53
C GLU A 334 -13.41 3.18 15.99
N GLU A 335 -13.61 2.01 16.61
CA GLU A 335 -14.88 1.61 17.23
C GLU A 335 -15.40 2.70 18.22
N ARG A 336 -14.53 3.20 19.11
CA ARG A 336 -14.89 4.24 20.09
C ARG A 336 -15.40 5.53 19.43
N GLN A 337 -14.71 6.00 18.40
CA GLN A 337 -15.10 7.20 17.66
C GLN A 337 -16.42 7.00 16.91
N LEU A 338 -16.60 5.83 16.31
CA LEU A 338 -17.81 5.49 15.56
C LEU A 338 -19.04 5.42 16.48
N VAL A 339 -18.92 4.74 17.62
CA VAL A 339 -19.99 4.63 18.62
C VAL A 339 -20.39 6.01 19.15
N ASP A 340 -19.43 6.85 19.49
CA ASP A 340 -19.72 8.22 19.95
C ASP A 340 -20.39 9.07 18.88
N THR A 341 -19.83 9.07 17.66
CA THR A 341 -20.38 9.86 16.55
C THR A 341 -21.79 9.39 16.18
N LEU A 342 -22.03 8.07 16.17
CA LEU A 342 -23.33 7.49 15.89
C LEU A 342 -24.35 7.84 16.98
N TRP A 343 -23.96 7.76 18.26
CA TRP A 343 -24.81 8.17 19.38
C TRP A 343 -25.20 9.64 19.28
N GLY A 344 -24.22 10.53 19.06
CA GLY A 344 -24.47 11.96 18.91
C GLY A 344 -25.37 12.28 17.71
N THR A 345 -25.17 11.58 16.59
CA THR A 345 -25.98 11.73 15.38
C THR A 345 -27.43 11.28 15.60
N CYS A 346 -27.65 10.17 16.33
CA CYS A 346 -29.00 9.63 16.54
C CYS A 346 -29.79 10.32 17.66
N TYR A 347 -29.13 10.73 18.76
CA TYR A 347 -29.81 11.17 19.98
C TYR A 347 -29.54 12.64 20.35
N ASN A 348 -28.67 13.35 19.63
CA ASN A 348 -28.27 14.74 19.91
C ASN A 348 -27.73 14.97 21.34
N GLU A 349 -27.15 13.93 21.94
CA GLU A 349 -26.54 13.95 23.27
C GLU A 349 -25.14 13.33 23.20
N PRO A 350 -24.19 13.72 24.08
CA PRO A 350 -22.89 13.07 24.15
C PRO A 350 -23.03 11.64 24.67
N SER A 351 -22.21 10.71 24.14
CA SER A 351 -22.21 9.33 24.65
C SER A 351 -21.59 9.27 26.05
N SER A 352 -21.94 8.23 26.83
CA SER A 352 -21.35 8.02 28.16
C SER A 352 -19.85 7.68 28.13
N LEU A 353 -19.24 7.54 26.95
CA LEU A 353 -17.77 7.46 26.79
C LEU A 353 -17.08 8.78 27.16
N HIS A 354 -17.76 9.92 26.97
CA HIS A 354 -17.26 11.24 27.40
C HIS A 354 -17.03 11.28 28.90
N ASP A 355 -18.05 10.90 29.68
CA ASP A 355 -18.00 10.93 31.15
C ASP A 355 -16.95 9.98 31.72
N LYS A 356 -16.64 8.89 30.99
CA LYS A 356 -15.63 7.90 31.37
C LYS A 356 -14.21 8.26 30.92
N GLY A 357 -14.02 9.35 30.18
CA GLY A 357 -12.72 9.76 29.65
C GLY A 357 -12.14 8.78 28.63
N LEU A 358 -12.99 7.99 27.98
CA LEU A 358 -12.59 6.92 27.04
C LEU A 358 -12.63 7.38 25.58
N LEU A 359 -12.87 8.66 25.29
CA LEU A 359 -12.81 9.17 23.93
C LEU A 359 -11.38 9.49 23.52
N VAL A 360 -11.05 9.16 22.27
CA VAL A 360 -9.74 9.53 21.70
C VAL A 360 -9.75 11.01 21.37
N LEU A 361 -8.86 11.75 22.04
CA LEU A 361 -8.71 13.18 21.83
C LEU A 361 -8.06 13.46 20.47
N PRO A 362 -8.47 14.52 19.75
CA PRO A 362 -7.76 14.96 18.55
C PRO A 362 -6.31 15.31 18.92
N GLY A 363 -5.34 14.51 18.45
CA GLY A 363 -3.92 14.76 18.64
C GLY A 363 -3.15 13.74 19.47
N GLU A 364 -3.75 12.66 19.97
CA GLU A 364 -3.02 11.56 20.64
C GLU A 364 -2.00 10.85 19.73
N ASP A 365 -2.17 10.93 18.39
CA ASP A 365 -1.21 10.42 17.40
C ASP A 365 -0.24 11.50 16.87
N SER A 366 -0.30 12.72 17.41
CA SER A 366 0.67 13.75 17.03
C SER A 366 2.05 13.30 17.53
N PRO A 367 3.09 13.27 16.68
CA PRO A 367 4.46 13.16 17.18
C PRO A 367 4.62 14.21 18.29
N PRO A 368 5.25 13.86 19.44
CA PRO A 368 5.46 14.84 20.49
C PRO A 368 6.09 16.09 19.86
N PRO A 369 5.61 17.29 20.23
CA PRO A 369 6.06 18.52 19.60
C PRO A 369 7.59 18.55 19.64
N VAL A 370 8.17 18.96 18.52
CA VAL A 370 9.60 18.98 18.19
C VAL A 370 10.35 19.97 19.10
N VAL A 371 10.30 19.74 20.41
CA VAL A 371 10.93 20.53 21.47
C VAL A 371 12.18 19.80 21.98
N ALA A 372 12.22 18.47 21.83
CA ALA A 372 13.41 17.66 22.15
C ALA A 372 14.52 17.75 21.08
N SER A 373 14.24 18.24 19.87
CA SER A 373 15.26 18.42 18.82
C SER A 373 16.19 19.61 19.06
N LYS A 374 15.80 20.59 19.89
CA LYS A 374 16.69 21.70 20.28
C LYS A 374 17.81 21.28 21.23
N HIS A 375 17.75 20.08 21.79
CA HIS A 375 18.77 19.56 22.69
C HIS A 375 19.63 18.44 22.08
N PHE A 376 19.30 17.97 20.87
CA PHE A 376 20.04 16.94 20.15
C PHE A 376 20.19 17.33 18.67
N GLU A 377 20.91 18.43 18.40
CA GLU A 377 21.53 18.65 17.10
C GLU A 377 22.92 17.97 17.09
N PRO A 378 23.19 17.00 16.20
CA PRO A 378 24.55 16.54 15.94
C PRO A 378 25.36 17.69 15.30
N PRO A 379 26.64 17.89 15.67
CA PRO A 379 27.43 19.05 15.26
C PRO A 379 27.98 18.92 13.83
N LEU A 380 27.12 18.70 12.83
CA LEU A 380 27.51 18.62 11.42
C LEU A 380 26.87 19.70 10.54
N GLY A 381 25.95 20.52 11.08
CA GLY A 381 25.36 21.67 10.37
C GLY A 381 26.11 23.01 10.54
N ALA A 382 27.05 23.11 11.49
CA ALA A 382 27.63 24.40 11.89
C ALA A 382 28.88 24.84 11.09
N TRP A 383 29.42 23.99 10.21
CA TRP A 383 30.60 24.34 9.40
C TRP A 383 30.28 24.92 8.03
N ALA A 384 29.06 24.76 7.52
CA ALA A 384 28.68 25.32 6.22
C ALA A 384 28.25 26.80 6.27
N ALA A 385 27.93 27.33 7.46
CA ALA A 385 27.37 28.69 7.61
C ALA A 385 28.39 29.76 8.06
N ARG A 386 29.69 29.44 8.10
CA ARG A 386 30.76 30.41 8.42
C ARG A 386 31.86 30.40 7.36
N SER A 387 31.53 30.73 6.12
CA SER A 387 32.58 31.14 5.17
C SER A 387 32.27 32.42 4.39
N ASP A 388 31.05 32.96 4.47
CA ASP A 388 30.67 34.17 3.71
C ASP A 388 30.04 35.25 4.59
N ALA A 389 30.83 35.82 5.50
CA ALA A 389 30.55 37.16 6.01
C ALA A 389 31.82 37.84 6.53
N ASN A 390 32.23 38.85 5.77
CA ASN A 390 32.99 40.03 6.18
C ASN A 390 34.54 40.03 6.03
N LYS A 391 34.96 40.42 4.82
CA LYS A 391 36.18 41.20 4.56
C LYS A 391 35.96 42.67 5.00
N ASN A 392 37.02 43.25 5.58
CA ASN A 392 37.36 44.67 5.76
C ASN A 392 36.56 45.45 6.83
N SER A 393 37.12 46.26 7.74
CA SER A 393 38.45 46.87 7.87
C SER A 393 38.68 47.44 9.30
N SER A 394 39.85 47.14 9.87
CA SER A 394 40.76 47.96 10.71
C SER A 394 40.25 49.02 11.71
N THR A 395 40.65 48.90 12.98
CA THR A 395 41.56 49.85 13.69
C THR A 395 42.04 49.29 15.05
N GLU A 396 43.33 49.50 15.34
CA GLU A 396 44.13 48.99 16.48
C GLU A 396 43.95 49.77 17.80
N ASN A 397 44.11 49.11 18.97
CA ASN A 397 45.33 49.24 19.81
C ASN A 397 45.24 48.54 21.20
N LYS A 398 46.30 47.77 21.50
CA LYS A 398 47.02 47.50 22.79
C LYS A 398 46.20 47.02 24.03
N GLN A 399 46.63 46.00 24.81
CA GLN A 399 47.98 45.69 25.33
C GLN A 399 48.06 44.25 25.90
N THR A 400 49.23 43.60 25.74
CA THR A 400 49.78 42.33 26.33
C THR A 400 50.05 42.43 27.86
N PRO A 401 50.60 41.43 28.64
CA PRO A 401 51.37 40.19 28.27
C PRO A 401 51.21 38.93 29.19
N LEU A 402 51.77 37.77 28.80
CA LEU A 402 52.90 37.08 29.47
C LEU A 402 53.05 35.59 29.07
N LEU A 403 54.31 35.18 29.00
CA LEU A 403 54.89 33.92 28.53
C LEU A 403 55.82 33.41 29.65
N LEU A 404 55.75 32.13 30.00
CA LEU A 404 56.71 31.33 30.80
C LEU A 404 56.14 29.90 30.88
N GLY A 405 56.80 28.78 30.59
CA GLY A 405 58.16 28.46 30.16
C GLY A 405 58.40 26.96 30.40
N LEU A 406 59.03 26.29 29.44
CA LEU A 406 60.01 25.18 29.53
C LEU A 406 59.69 23.88 30.32
N GLY A 407 59.89 22.75 29.66
CA GLY A 407 59.87 21.39 30.25
C GLY A 407 61.16 21.00 30.98
N PRO A 408 61.33 19.70 31.25
CA PRO A 408 62.61 19.05 30.98
C PRO A 408 62.48 17.67 30.32
N ALA A 409 63.60 17.18 29.75
CA ALA A 409 63.80 15.84 29.20
C ALA A 409 64.96 15.12 29.98
N PRO A 410 65.54 13.98 29.53
CA PRO A 410 65.39 12.62 30.09
C PRO A 410 66.72 12.00 30.64
N GLU A 411 66.66 10.83 31.30
CA GLU A 411 67.77 9.84 31.57
C GLU A 411 67.22 8.75 32.52
N ALA A 412 67.66 7.49 32.65
CA ALA A 412 68.39 6.49 31.86
C ALA A 412 68.40 5.18 32.70
N ALA A 413 68.71 4.05 32.05
CA ALA A 413 69.35 2.84 32.59
C ALA A 413 68.51 1.64 33.14
N ASN A 414 68.66 0.54 32.39
CA ASN A 414 69.10 -0.83 32.78
C ASN A 414 68.16 -1.92 33.36
N VAL A 415 68.04 -2.99 32.54
CA VAL A 415 68.35 -4.43 32.82
C VAL A 415 67.45 -5.25 33.76
N GLN A 416 66.75 -6.25 33.21
CA GLN A 416 67.01 -7.73 33.27
C GLN A 416 65.74 -8.48 32.81
N GLY A 417 65.78 -9.30 31.73
CA GLY A 417 65.74 -10.78 31.78
C GLY A 417 64.31 -11.35 32.02
N THR A 418 63.71 -12.28 31.27
CA THR A 418 64.29 -13.42 30.53
C THR A 418 63.22 -14.09 29.63
N SER A 419 63.68 -14.56 28.46
CA SER A 419 63.28 -15.72 27.61
C SER A 419 61.82 -16.04 27.21
N ARG A 420 61.45 -16.16 25.92
CA ARG A 420 61.81 -17.18 24.87
C ARG A 420 61.09 -18.53 25.14
N GLY A 421 60.42 -19.23 24.21
CA GLY A 421 60.18 -19.13 22.76
C GLY A 421 58.85 -19.86 22.43
N GLU A 422 58.20 -19.59 21.29
CA GLU A 422 58.31 -20.37 20.03
C GLU A 422 58.08 -21.88 20.21
N ALA A 423 57.42 -22.62 19.34
CA ALA A 423 56.52 -22.46 18.21
C ALA A 423 56.28 -23.91 17.71
N ASN A 424 55.23 -24.08 16.91
CA ASN A 424 55.01 -25.16 15.93
C ASN A 424 54.35 -26.47 16.39
N ASP A 425 53.21 -26.70 15.74
CA ASP A 425 52.90 -27.83 14.85
C ASP A 425 53.16 -29.25 15.36
N ASP A 426 52.08 -30.04 15.43
CA ASP A 426 51.90 -31.17 14.52
C ASP A 426 50.59 -31.93 14.85
N GLU A 427 49.64 -31.88 13.91
CA GLU A 427 48.87 -33.07 13.50
C GLU A 427 49.88 -34.11 12.94
N PRO A 428 49.63 -35.45 12.88
CA PRO A 428 48.34 -35.99 12.46
C PRO A 428 47.98 -37.42 12.99
N GLN A 429 46.85 -37.91 12.46
CA GLN A 429 46.50 -39.31 12.17
C GLN A 429 45.92 -40.26 13.26
N ASN A 430 44.60 -40.49 13.10
CA ASN A 430 43.98 -41.73 12.61
C ASN A 430 43.86 -42.99 13.50
N THR A 431 42.74 -43.71 13.30
CA THR A 431 42.27 -45.06 13.72
C THR A 431 41.03 -44.99 14.64
N SER A 432 39.95 -45.78 14.48
CA SER A 432 39.53 -46.82 13.54
C SER A 432 38.05 -47.12 13.85
N THR A 433 37.18 -47.31 12.86
CA THR A 433 36.40 -48.55 12.64
C THR A 433 35.67 -48.50 11.32
#